data_AF-A0A836P521-F1
#
_entry.id   AF-A0A836P521-F1
#
_cell.length_a   1.000
_cell.length_b   1.000
_cell.length_c   1.000
_cell.angle_alpha   90.00
_cell.angle_beta   90.00
_cell.angle_gamma   90.00
#
_symmetry.space_group_name_H-M   'P 1'
#
loop_
_entity.id
_entity.type
_entity.pdbx_description
1 polymer ?
#
loop_
_entity_poly.entity_id
_entity_poly.type
_entity_poly.pdbx_seq_one_letter_code
_entity_poly.pdbx_strand_id
1 'polypeptide(L)'
;MRRPASAAYANPSRIRQGRPFPRGAVFDGKGTNFALFSAHATRVELCLFDEQGNETRVDLPEYTNEIWHGYLPDAKPGQRYGYRVHGPYAPTEGHRFNHNKLLLDPYARELEGDLIWSDELYGYTVGHPDGDLSFDERDSAPFMPKCVVVEDTYDWGDDTRLLKPWNETVIYETHVRGYTMRNPQVPEAVRGTFAGLAQPQVLHYIKDLGITAVELLPVHAYLDDQHLLDKGLRNYWGYNTIGFFALKSRYLASGHRDEFRDMVKAMHKQGLEVILDVVYNHTAEGSELGPTLSFKGIDNASYYRLAEDKRYYINDIGTGNTLNLSNSRVIQFVNDSLRYWAGEMHVDGFRFDLATILGREPSGFDQRGGFLDACNQDPLLSEVKLIAEPWDCGPGGYQVGHFPPGWSEWNDKFRDNAREFWKGKDGKLAEFATRFTGSADLFDRRGRRPWASVNFITAHDGFTLRDLVSYNEKHNIDNGEDNRDGSSN
;
A
#
# COMPACT_ATOMS: atom_id res chain seq x y z
N MET A 1 17.50 -22.36 -64.62
CA MET A 1 17.31 -22.78 -63.22
C MET A 1 17.67 -21.62 -62.30
N ARG A 2 16.67 -20.91 -61.75
CA ARG A 2 16.88 -19.88 -60.72
C ARG A 2 16.87 -20.58 -59.36
N ARG A 3 17.95 -20.46 -58.57
CA ARG A 3 17.97 -20.86 -57.17
C ARG A 3 16.99 -19.96 -56.39
N PRO A 4 16.18 -20.49 -55.47
CA PRO A 4 15.36 -19.65 -54.60
C PRO A 4 16.29 -18.94 -53.60
N ALA A 5 16.06 -17.65 -53.41
CA ALA A 5 16.71 -16.86 -52.37
C ALA A 5 16.34 -17.45 -50.99
N SER A 6 17.35 -17.70 -50.16
CA SER A 6 17.12 -18.07 -48.77
C SER A 6 16.43 -16.91 -48.07
N ALA A 7 15.23 -17.13 -47.55
CA ALA A 7 14.62 -16.24 -46.59
C ALA A 7 15.58 -16.09 -45.42
N ALA A 8 16.04 -14.87 -45.16
CA ALA A 8 16.74 -14.54 -43.94
C ALA A 8 15.74 -14.79 -42.78
N TYR A 9 15.97 -15.82 -41.98
CA TYR A 9 15.27 -15.98 -40.72
C TYR A 9 15.55 -14.72 -39.90
N ALA A 10 14.50 -13.94 -39.63
CA ALA A 10 14.57 -12.86 -38.67
C ALA A 10 15.17 -13.42 -37.37
N ASN A 11 16.12 -12.69 -36.77
CA ASN A 11 16.66 -13.05 -35.46
C ASN A 11 15.48 -13.34 -34.53
N PRO A 12 15.42 -14.51 -33.87
CA PRO A 12 14.33 -14.80 -32.96
C PRO A 12 14.26 -13.68 -31.93
N SER A 13 13.06 -13.11 -31.76
CA SER A 13 12.80 -12.08 -30.75
C SER A 13 13.37 -12.53 -29.41
N ARG A 14 14.13 -11.65 -28.75
CA ARG A 14 14.74 -11.91 -27.42
C ARG A 14 13.67 -12.29 -26.39
N ILE A 15 12.44 -11.78 -26.58
CA ILE A 15 11.28 -12.09 -25.74
C ILE A 15 10.43 -13.21 -26.35
N ARG A 16 10.02 -14.14 -25.50
CA ARG A 16 9.07 -15.22 -25.80
C ARG A 16 7.67 -14.85 -25.29
N GLN A 17 6.67 -15.66 -25.63
CA GLN A 17 5.26 -15.38 -25.30
C GLN A 17 4.98 -15.22 -23.80
N GLY A 18 5.65 -16.00 -22.93
CA GLY A 18 5.38 -15.98 -21.50
C GLY A 18 3.95 -16.41 -21.15
N ARG A 19 3.44 -15.92 -20.02
CA ARG A 19 2.12 -16.24 -19.48
C ARG A 19 1.47 -14.98 -18.87
N PRO A 20 0.14 -14.85 -18.91
CA PRO A 20 -0.58 -13.73 -18.30
C PRO A 20 -0.67 -13.83 -16.76
N PHE A 21 -0.01 -14.83 -16.15
CA PHE A 21 0.03 -15.04 -14.71
C PHE A 21 1.32 -15.78 -14.30
N PRO A 22 1.77 -15.65 -13.04
CA PRO A 22 1.37 -14.60 -12.09
C PRO A 22 1.71 -13.18 -12.60
N ARG A 23 1.10 -12.14 -12.03
CA ARG A 23 1.35 -10.73 -12.42
C ARG A 23 2.68 -10.25 -11.84
N GLY A 24 3.19 -9.19 -12.45
CA GLY A 24 4.51 -8.65 -12.15
C GLY A 24 5.62 -9.39 -12.86
N ALA A 25 6.84 -9.26 -12.33
CA ALA A 25 8.02 -9.97 -12.81
C ALA A 25 8.33 -11.18 -11.92
N VAL A 26 8.18 -12.39 -12.46
CA VAL A 26 8.41 -13.64 -11.71
C VAL A 26 9.51 -14.47 -12.36
N PHE A 27 10.60 -14.66 -11.61
CA PHE A 27 11.73 -15.49 -12.00
C PHE A 27 11.43 -16.97 -11.73
N ASP A 28 11.66 -17.83 -12.73
CA ASP A 28 11.37 -19.28 -12.65
C ASP A 28 12.62 -20.17 -12.58
N GLY A 29 13.78 -19.58 -12.30
CA GLY A 29 15.09 -20.26 -12.32
C GLY A 29 15.78 -20.28 -13.69
N LYS A 30 15.05 -19.98 -14.78
CA LYS A 30 15.59 -19.98 -16.16
C LYS A 30 15.46 -18.64 -16.86
N GLY A 31 14.64 -17.74 -16.34
CA GLY A 31 14.34 -16.43 -16.87
C GLY A 31 13.15 -15.82 -16.14
N THR A 32 12.69 -14.66 -16.60
CA THR A 32 11.61 -13.92 -15.94
C THR A 32 10.39 -13.80 -16.84
N ASN A 33 9.23 -14.17 -16.30
CA ASN A 33 7.93 -13.87 -16.88
C ASN A 33 7.46 -12.49 -16.40
N PHE A 34 7.12 -11.61 -17.35
CA PHE A 34 6.55 -10.29 -17.07
C PHE A 34 5.08 -10.30 -17.48
N ALA A 35 4.18 -9.86 -16.60
CA ALA A 35 2.75 -9.75 -16.88
C ALA A 35 2.15 -8.50 -16.24
N LEU A 36 1.60 -7.60 -17.06
CA LEU A 36 1.07 -6.30 -16.68
C LEU A 36 -0.40 -6.15 -17.11
N PHE A 37 -1.28 -5.84 -16.18
CA PHE A 37 -2.67 -5.49 -16.52
C PHE A 37 -2.75 -4.08 -17.12
N SER A 38 -3.38 -3.98 -18.29
CA SER A 38 -3.89 -2.71 -18.84
C SER A 38 -4.96 -3.02 -19.89
N ALA A 39 -6.20 -2.66 -19.61
CA ALA A 39 -7.34 -2.85 -20.50
C ALA A 39 -7.32 -1.87 -21.68
N HIS A 40 -6.79 -0.65 -21.48
CA HIS A 40 -6.87 0.44 -22.46
C HIS A 40 -5.54 0.76 -23.17
N ALA A 41 -4.43 0.11 -22.79
CA ALA A 41 -3.16 0.27 -23.50
C ALA A 41 -3.24 -0.27 -24.92
N THR A 42 -2.52 0.37 -25.84
CA THR A 42 -2.38 -0.06 -27.24
C THR A 42 -1.05 -0.76 -27.51
N ARG A 43 -0.05 -0.56 -26.63
CA ARG A 43 1.26 -1.22 -26.66
C ARG A 43 1.95 -1.06 -25.30
N VAL A 44 2.67 -2.08 -24.86
CA VAL A 44 3.48 -2.04 -23.64
C VAL A 44 4.93 -2.37 -23.96
N GLU A 45 5.82 -1.46 -23.59
CA GLU A 45 7.27 -1.66 -23.66
C GLU A 45 7.79 -1.99 -22.26
N LEU A 46 8.45 -3.15 -22.13
CA LEU A 46 9.28 -3.49 -20.98
C LEU A 46 10.63 -2.78 -21.13
N CYS A 47 10.98 -1.96 -20.16
CA CYS A 47 12.22 -1.20 -20.12
C CYS A 47 13.20 -1.89 -19.18
N LEU A 48 14.34 -2.35 -19.68
CA LEU A 48 15.41 -2.98 -18.92
C LEU A 48 16.56 -1.99 -18.74
N PHE A 49 17.12 -1.91 -17.54
CA PHE A 49 18.25 -1.03 -17.24
C PHE A 49 19.49 -1.86 -16.90
N ASP A 50 20.63 -1.48 -17.48
CA ASP A 50 21.93 -2.06 -17.10
C ASP A 50 22.53 -1.37 -15.86
N GLU A 51 23.73 -1.79 -15.46
CA GLU A 51 24.44 -1.22 -14.31
C GLU A 51 24.79 0.26 -14.50
N GLN A 52 24.98 0.71 -15.75
CA GLN A 52 25.27 2.09 -16.11
C GLN A 52 23.99 2.95 -16.24
N GLY A 53 22.82 2.35 -16.10
CA GLY A 53 21.52 3.02 -16.23
C GLY A 53 21.04 3.18 -17.67
N ASN A 54 21.67 2.53 -18.65
CA ASN A 54 21.21 2.59 -20.03
C ASN A 54 19.92 1.77 -20.19
N GLU A 55 18.94 2.36 -20.89
CA GLU A 55 17.63 1.75 -21.12
C GLU A 55 17.63 0.91 -22.41
N THR A 56 17.16 -0.33 -22.33
CA THR A 56 16.79 -1.17 -23.47
C THR A 56 15.30 -1.48 -23.41
N ARG A 57 14.56 -1.19 -24.49
CA ARG A 57 13.10 -1.40 -24.56
C ARG A 57 12.76 -2.64 -25.37
N VAL A 58 11.79 -3.41 -24.90
CA VAL A 58 11.29 -4.62 -25.55
C VAL A 58 9.77 -4.64 -25.49
N ASP A 59 9.09 -4.79 -26.62
CA ASP A 59 7.63 -4.93 -26.63
C ASP A 59 7.19 -6.22 -25.94
N LEU A 60 6.17 -6.14 -25.08
CA LEU A 60 5.46 -7.32 -24.62
C LEU A 60 4.60 -7.85 -25.77
N PRO A 61 4.87 -9.06 -26.29
CA PRO A 61 4.31 -9.52 -27.56
C PRO A 61 2.87 -10.02 -27.46
N GLU A 62 2.42 -10.41 -26.27
CA GLU A 62 1.14 -11.09 -26.09
C GLU A 62 0.17 -10.27 -25.23
N TYR A 63 -1.12 -10.39 -25.53
CA TYR A 63 -2.21 -9.73 -24.81
C TYR A 63 -3.35 -10.73 -24.60
N THR A 64 -3.50 -11.22 -23.37
CA THR A 64 -4.49 -12.24 -23.01
C THR A 64 -5.29 -11.77 -21.79
N ASN A 65 -6.62 -11.69 -21.91
CA ASN A 65 -7.52 -11.29 -20.84
C ASN A 65 -7.16 -9.93 -20.20
N GLU A 66 -6.82 -8.93 -21.03
CA GLU A 66 -6.38 -7.59 -20.60
C GLU A 66 -5.00 -7.54 -19.94
N ILE A 67 -4.23 -8.63 -20.03
CA ILE A 67 -2.87 -8.72 -19.50
C ILE A 67 -1.88 -8.75 -20.66
N TRP A 68 -0.97 -7.79 -20.68
CA TRP A 68 0.20 -7.78 -21.54
C TRP A 68 1.29 -8.65 -20.92
N HIS A 69 1.89 -9.57 -21.69
CA HIS A 69 2.90 -10.46 -21.13
C HIS A 69 3.98 -10.90 -22.11
N GLY A 70 5.09 -11.34 -21.54
CA GLY A 70 6.26 -11.87 -22.26
C GLY A 70 7.25 -12.52 -21.30
N TYR A 71 8.15 -13.35 -21.84
CA TYR A 71 9.18 -14.05 -21.07
C TYR A 71 10.57 -13.78 -21.61
N LEU A 72 11.48 -13.35 -20.74
CA LEU A 72 12.88 -13.09 -21.07
C LEU A 72 13.79 -14.12 -20.40
N PRO A 73 14.41 -15.03 -21.17
CA PRO A 73 15.34 -16.02 -20.64
C PRO A 73 16.57 -15.41 -19.93
N ASP A 74 17.01 -14.23 -20.37
CA ASP A 74 18.24 -13.61 -19.85
C ASP A 74 17.98 -12.69 -18.65
N ALA A 75 16.72 -12.41 -18.32
CA ALA A 75 16.38 -11.61 -17.16
C ALA A 75 16.50 -12.48 -15.90
N LYS A 76 17.33 -12.03 -14.96
CA LYS A 76 17.65 -12.72 -13.70
C LYS A 76 17.32 -11.81 -12.51
N PRO A 77 17.28 -12.35 -11.28
CA PRO A 77 17.21 -11.55 -10.07
C PRO A 77 18.28 -10.44 -10.08
N GLY A 78 17.91 -9.24 -9.65
CA GLY A 78 18.71 -8.02 -9.76
C GLY A 78 18.53 -7.23 -11.07
N GLN A 79 17.83 -7.78 -12.08
CA GLN A 79 17.51 -7.01 -13.29
C GLN A 79 16.57 -5.85 -12.94
N ARG A 80 17.05 -4.63 -13.14
CA ARG A 80 16.28 -3.39 -13.02
C ARG A 80 15.35 -3.23 -14.21
N TYR A 81 14.10 -2.86 -13.96
CA TYR A 81 13.11 -2.68 -15.01
C TYR A 81 12.05 -1.61 -14.68
N GLY A 82 11.25 -1.27 -15.67
CA GLY A 82 10.01 -0.49 -15.58
C GLY A 82 9.20 -0.68 -16.86
N TYR A 83 8.12 0.09 -17.02
CA TYR A 83 7.27 0.04 -18.21
C TYR A 83 7.11 1.40 -18.87
N ARG A 84 6.94 1.40 -20.19
CA ARG A 84 6.34 2.52 -20.94
C ARG A 84 5.07 2.01 -21.60
N VAL A 85 3.97 2.67 -21.30
CA VAL A 85 2.65 2.22 -21.72
C VAL A 85 2.06 3.24 -22.70
N HIS A 86 1.73 2.75 -23.89
CA HIS A 86 1.13 3.53 -24.96
C HIS A 86 -0.39 3.37 -24.91
N GLY A 87 -1.10 4.43 -25.27
CA GLY A 87 -2.55 4.45 -25.33
C GLY A 87 -3.07 5.86 -25.63
N PRO A 88 -4.39 6.06 -25.61
CA PRO A 88 -4.97 7.38 -25.85
C PRO A 88 -4.60 8.37 -24.74
N TYR A 89 -4.08 9.54 -25.10
CA TYR A 89 -4.06 10.69 -24.19
C TYR A 89 -5.32 11.51 -24.42
N ALA A 90 -6.37 11.17 -23.68
CA ALA A 90 -7.67 11.85 -23.71
C ALA A 90 -8.11 12.14 -22.27
N PRO A 91 -7.51 13.14 -21.59
CA PRO A 91 -7.82 13.42 -20.19
C PRO A 91 -9.31 13.65 -19.93
N THR A 92 -10.04 14.27 -20.86
CA THR A 92 -11.50 14.49 -20.76
C THR A 92 -12.32 13.19 -20.73
N GLU A 93 -11.76 12.07 -21.19
CA GLU A 93 -12.36 10.74 -21.14
C GLU A 93 -11.78 9.88 -20.01
N GLY A 94 -10.84 10.43 -19.23
CA GLY A 94 -10.13 9.74 -18.16
C GLY A 94 -8.92 8.94 -18.63
N HIS A 95 -8.50 9.02 -19.90
CA HIS A 95 -7.32 8.33 -20.39
C HIS A 95 -6.07 9.23 -20.33
N ARG A 96 -5.03 8.78 -19.62
CA ARG A 96 -3.82 9.58 -19.30
C ARG A 96 -2.52 8.87 -19.69
N PHE A 97 -2.54 8.08 -20.77
CA PHE A 97 -1.37 7.35 -21.26
C PHE A 97 -0.28 8.31 -21.76
N ASN A 98 0.92 8.21 -21.20
CA ASN A 98 2.08 8.96 -21.68
C ASN A 98 3.34 8.09 -21.62
N HIS A 99 3.74 7.56 -22.77
CA HIS A 99 4.89 6.65 -22.90
C HIS A 99 6.25 7.32 -22.63
N ASN A 100 6.31 8.66 -22.57
CA ASN A 100 7.53 9.37 -22.16
C ASN A 100 7.79 9.21 -20.67
N LYS A 101 6.77 8.82 -19.90
CA LYS A 101 6.90 8.56 -18.46
C LYS A 101 7.24 7.09 -18.24
N LEU A 102 8.36 6.83 -17.56
CA LEU A 102 8.70 5.51 -17.04
C LEU A 102 7.80 5.18 -15.86
N LEU A 103 7.18 4.01 -15.88
CA LEU A 103 6.19 3.58 -14.91
C LEU A 103 6.71 2.40 -14.08
N LEU A 104 6.39 2.42 -12.80
CA LEU A 104 6.63 1.30 -11.90
C LEU A 104 5.65 0.16 -12.20
N ASP A 105 6.11 -1.07 -12.06
CA ASP A 105 5.24 -2.24 -12.01
C ASP A 105 4.43 -2.23 -10.70
N PRO A 106 3.08 -2.25 -10.75
CA PRO A 106 2.26 -2.32 -9.54
C PRO A 106 2.59 -3.53 -8.67
N TYR A 107 3.07 -4.61 -9.26
CA TYR A 107 3.45 -5.87 -8.60
C TYR A 107 4.96 -5.96 -8.27
N ALA A 108 5.72 -4.87 -8.40
CA ALA A 108 7.13 -4.87 -8.02
C ALA A 108 7.31 -5.22 -6.54
N ARG A 109 8.09 -6.25 -6.25
CA ARG A 109 8.39 -6.71 -4.89
C ARG A 109 9.58 -5.96 -4.27
N GLU A 110 10.39 -5.30 -5.10
CA GLU A 110 11.51 -4.45 -4.69
C GLU A 110 11.62 -3.25 -5.63
N LEU A 111 12.03 -2.11 -5.06
CA LEU A 111 12.33 -0.87 -5.76
C LEU A 111 13.76 -0.45 -5.42
N GLU A 112 14.52 -0.05 -6.44
CA GLU A 112 15.87 0.46 -6.29
C GLU A 112 15.94 1.96 -6.64
N GLY A 113 16.60 2.72 -5.78
CA GLY A 113 16.71 4.17 -5.87
C GLY A 113 15.54 4.90 -5.18
N ASP A 114 15.69 6.21 -5.08
CA ASP A 114 14.64 7.10 -4.59
C ASP A 114 14.05 7.89 -5.76
N LEU A 115 12.79 8.31 -5.62
CA LEU A 115 12.18 9.28 -6.52
C LEU A 115 12.87 10.63 -6.37
N ILE A 116 13.30 11.23 -7.48
CA ILE A 116 13.85 12.58 -7.53
C ILE A 116 12.77 13.46 -8.13
N TRP A 117 12.18 14.34 -7.34
CA TRP A 117 11.10 15.19 -7.83
C TRP A 117 11.57 16.16 -8.92
N SER A 118 10.76 16.25 -9.97
CA SER A 118 11.07 16.95 -11.22
C SER A 118 9.79 17.05 -12.06
N ASP A 119 9.64 18.12 -12.83
CA ASP A 119 8.45 18.36 -13.66
C ASP A 119 8.26 17.27 -14.73
N GLU A 120 9.34 16.59 -15.11
CA GLU A 120 9.35 15.46 -16.03
C GLU A 120 8.51 14.27 -15.52
N LEU A 121 8.22 14.17 -14.22
CA LEU A 121 7.37 13.14 -13.61
C LEU A 121 5.87 13.33 -13.89
N TYR A 122 5.47 14.48 -14.44
CA TYR A 122 4.08 14.80 -14.72
C TYR A 122 3.76 14.46 -16.19
N GLY A 123 2.63 13.78 -16.42
CA GLY A 123 2.14 13.46 -17.77
C GLY A 123 1.75 14.68 -18.60
N TYR A 124 1.58 15.83 -17.94
CA TYR A 124 1.24 17.13 -18.50
C TYR A 124 2.34 18.14 -18.16
N THR A 125 2.39 19.25 -18.92
CA THR A 125 3.42 20.27 -18.74
C THR A 125 3.05 21.18 -17.56
N VAL A 126 3.81 21.11 -16.47
CA VAL A 126 3.61 21.95 -15.29
C VAL A 126 3.66 23.44 -15.69
N GLY A 127 2.65 24.21 -15.26
CA GLY A 127 2.53 25.63 -15.59
C GLY A 127 1.98 25.95 -16.99
N HIS A 128 1.63 24.95 -17.81
CA HIS A 128 1.00 25.17 -19.11
C HIS A 128 -0.41 25.77 -18.96
N PRO A 129 -0.85 26.69 -19.85
CA PRO A 129 -2.18 27.30 -19.78
C PRO A 129 -3.34 26.29 -19.76
N ASP A 130 -3.20 25.19 -20.48
CA ASP A 130 -4.20 24.11 -20.53
C ASP A 130 -4.12 23.13 -19.33
N GLY A 131 -3.18 23.32 -18.41
CA GLY A 131 -3.00 22.47 -17.22
C GLY A 131 -2.83 20.99 -17.55
N ASP A 132 -3.58 20.13 -16.85
CA ASP A 132 -3.55 18.66 -17.03
C ASP A 132 -4.08 18.15 -18.38
N LEU A 133 -4.59 19.05 -19.24
CA LEU A 133 -4.97 18.71 -20.62
C LEU A 133 -3.78 18.73 -21.58
N SER A 134 -2.68 19.39 -21.19
CA SER A 134 -1.44 19.40 -21.98
C SER A 134 -0.73 18.04 -21.93
N PHE A 135 0.18 17.79 -22.87
CA PHE A 135 0.94 16.55 -22.98
C PHE A 135 2.44 16.85 -22.87
N ASP A 136 3.10 16.31 -21.86
CA ASP A 136 4.54 16.52 -21.65
C ASP A 136 5.36 15.39 -22.27
N GLU A 137 6.27 15.74 -23.19
CA GLU A 137 7.08 14.78 -23.95
C GLU A 137 8.44 14.43 -23.31
N ARG A 138 8.78 15.01 -22.16
CA ARG A 138 10.09 14.79 -21.53
C ARG A 138 10.16 13.42 -20.87
N ASP A 139 11.33 12.81 -20.95
CA ASP A 139 11.60 11.50 -20.34
C ASP A 139 11.72 11.59 -18.81
N SER A 140 10.94 10.78 -18.10
CA SER A 140 10.97 10.72 -16.62
C SER A 140 11.96 9.69 -16.07
N ALA A 141 12.56 8.83 -16.90
CA ALA A 141 13.38 7.71 -16.45
C ALA A 141 14.53 8.10 -15.49
N PRO A 142 15.27 9.21 -15.67
CA PRO A 142 16.35 9.60 -14.73
C PRO A 142 15.87 9.91 -13.30
N PHE A 143 14.58 10.21 -13.13
CA PHE A 143 13.98 10.69 -11.90
C PHE A 143 13.19 9.62 -11.14
N MET A 144 12.95 8.48 -11.79
CA MET A 144 12.17 7.38 -11.24
C MET A 144 13.05 6.36 -10.53
N PRO A 145 12.59 5.74 -9.42
CA PRO A 145 13.15 4.48 -8.98
C PRO A 145 12.90 3.39 -10.03
N LYS A 146 13.59 2.26 -9.91
CA LYS A 146 13.46 1.12 -10.82
C LYS A 146 12.87 -0.07 -10.06
N CYS A 147 11.98 -0.82 -10.71
CA CYS A 147 11.55 -2.10 -10.18
C CYS A 147 12.71 -3.10 -10.31
N VAL A 148 12.78 -4.07 -9.40
CA VAL A 148 13.84 -5.10 -9.42
C VAL A 148 13.20 -6.47 -9.55
N VAL A 149 13.69 -7.27 -10.49
CA VAL A 149 13.37 -8.70 -10.56
C VAL A 149 13.98 -9.38 -9.35
N VAL A 150 13.20 -10.20 -8.66
CA VAL A 150 13.62 -10.83 -7.41
C VAL A 150 13.47 -12.35 -7.51
N GLU A 151 14.22 -13.05 -6.67
CA GLU A 151 14.03 -14.48 -6.43
C GLU A 151 13.40 -14.68 -5.06
N ASP A 152 12.52 -15.68 -4.94
CA ASP A 152 11.85 -15.99 -3.68
C ASP A 152 12.27 -17.36 -3.14
N THR A 153 13.41 -17.38 -2.44
CA THR A 153 14.06 -18.60 -1.90
C THR A 153 14.33 -18.51 -0.40
N TYR A 154 13.65 -17.61 0.32
CA TYR A 154 13.88 -17.40 1.75
C TYR A 154 13.48 -18.62 2.58
N ASP A 155 14.36 -18.99 3.52
CA ASP A 155 14.16 -20.13 4.39
C ASP A 155 13.49 -19.72 5.71
N TRP A 156 12.18 -19.92 5.78
CA TRP A 156 11.39 -19.72 6.98
C TRP A 156 11.69 -20.75 8.09
N GLY A 157 12.40 -21.85 7.80
CA GLY A 157 12.65 -22.92 8.76
C GLY A 157 11.34 -23.48 9.32
N ASP A 158 11.24 -23.55 10.65
CA ASP A 158 10.05 -24.04 11.36
C ASP A 158 9.01 -22.93 11.66
N ASP A 159 9.16 -21.74 11.09
CA ASP A 159 8.23 -20.64 11.31
C ASP A 159 6.84 -20.94 10.75
N THR A 160 5.81 -20.70 11.56
CA THR A 160 4.41 -20.82 11.18
C THR A 160 3.61 -19.68 11.80
N ARG A 161 2.56 -19.22 11.11
CA ARG A 161 1.62 -18.22 11.65
C ARG A 161 1.12 -18.60 13.04
N LEU A 162 1.10 -17.62 13.95
CA LEU A 162 0.81 -17.88 15.36
C LEU A 162 -0.67 -18.12 15.65
N LEU A 163 -1.56 -17.46 14.88
CA LEU A 163 -3.01 -17.57 14.99
C LEU A 163 -3.53 -17.41 16.42
N LYS A 164 -3.03 -16.40 17.14
CA LYS A 164 -3.44 -16.15 18.53
C LYS A 164 -4.93 -15.84 18.60
N PRO A 165 -5.68 -16.42 19.55
CA PRO A 165 -7.09 -16.13 19.71
C PRO A 165 -7.34 -14.63 19.95
N TRP A 166 -8.40 -14.11 19.34
CA TRP A 166 -8.79 -12.71 19.47
C TRP A 166 -9.03 -12.27 20.93
N ASN A 167 -9.55 -13.15 21.78
CA ASN A 167 -9.81 -12.87 23.20
C ASN A 167 -8.53 -12.82 24.07
N GLU A 168 -7.37 -13.16 23.50
CA GLU A 168 -6.05 -13.05 24.13
C GLU A 168 -5.20 -11.96 23.47
N THR A 169 -5.74 -11.27 22.46
CA THR A 169 -4.99 -10.30 21.67
C THR A 169 -4.88 -8.94 22.38
N VAL A 170 -3.65 -8.46 22.54
CA VAL A 170 -3.31 -7.09 22.93
C VAL A 170 -2.42 -6.49 21.84
N ILE A 171 -2.97 -5.51 21.14
CA ILE A 171 -2.33 -4.85 19.99
C ILE A 171 -1.44 -3.71 20.48
N TYR A 172 -0.26 -3.60 19.88
CA TYR A 172 0.70 -2.53 20.13
C TYR A 172 1.07 -1.83 18.83
N GLU A 173 0.41 -0.71 18.56
CA GLU A 173 0.70 0.16 17.42
C GLU A 173 2.11 0.75 17.57
N THR A 174 2.93 0.65 16.53
CA THR A 174 4.33 1.07 16.55
C THR A 174 4.81 1.51 15.18
N HIS A 175 5.63 2.56 15.17
CA HIS A 175 6.35 3.01 14.00
C HIS A 175 7.75 2.39 13.93
N VAL A 176 8.07 1.66 12.85
CA VAL A 176 9.37 0.97 12.63
C VAL A 176 10.57 1.86 12.95
N ARG A 177 10.61 3.06 12.35
CA ARG A 177 11.67 4.04 12.58
C ARG A 177 11.70 4.58 14.02
N GLY A 178 10.62 5.21 14.47
CA GLY A 178 10.56 5.88 15.77
C GLY A 178 10.90 4.99 16.95
N TYR A 179 10.48 3.72 16.91
CA TYR A 179 10.63 2.80 18.04
C TYR A 179 12.07 2.62 18.50
N THR A 180 13.00 2.44 17.54
CA THR A 180 14.40 2.13 17.85
C THR A 180 15.37 3.27 17.55
N MET A 181 14.94 4.34 16.86
CA MET A 181 15.81 5.44 16.44
C MET A 181 16.63 6.06 17.58
N ARG A 182 16.05 6.15 18.79
CA ARG A 182 16.71 6.73 19.98
C ARG A 182 17.05 5.70 21.04
N ASN A 183 16.93 4.40 20.74
CA ASN A 183 17.19 3.34 21.70
C ASN A 183 18.72 3.07 21.81
N PRO A 184 19.36 3.35 22.95
CA PRO A 184 20.80 3.13 23.12
C PRO A 184 21.21 1.65 23.11
N GLN A 185 20.27 0.74 23.37
CA GLN A 185 20.51 -0.71 23.36
C GLN A 185 20.49 -1.31 21.96
N VAL A 186 20.05 -0.55 20.96
CA VAL A 186 20.07 -0.96 19.54
C VAL A 186 21.35 -0.41 18.89
N PRO A 187 22.14 -1.23 18.17
CA PRO A 187 23.32 -0.75 17.45
C PRO A 187 22.96 0.36 16.46
N GLU A 188 23.78 1.42 16.40
CA GLU A 188 23.49 2.63 15.63
C GLU A 188 23.20 2.34 14.15
N ALA A 189 23.92 1.39 13.55
CA ALA A 189 23.78 1.01 12.15
C ALA A 189 22.41 0.44 11.76
N VAL A 190 21.62 -0.05 12.72
CA VAL A 190 20.31 -0.66 12.47
C VAL A 190 19.17 0.10 13.16
N ARG A 191 19.44 1.26 13.77
CA ARG A 191 18.38 2.05 14.43
C ARG A 191 17.35 2.54 13.42
N GLY A 192 16.08 2.33 13.76
CA GLY A 192 14.93 2.73 12.96
C GLY A 192 14.69 1.90 11.70
N THR A 193 15.15 0.64 11.71
CA THR A 193 15.00 -0.32 10.61
C THR A 193 14.32 -1.61 11.11
N PHE A 194 13.92 -2.49 10.21
CA PHE A 194 13.39 -3.81 10.59
C PHE A 194 14.43 -4.62 11.37
N ALA A 195 15.71 -4.58 11.00
CA ALA A 195 16.80 -5.21 11.75
C ALA A 195 16.95 -4.64 13.18
N GLY A 196 16.66 -3.34 13.35
CA GLY A 196 16.62 -2.69 14.66
C GLY A 196 15.46 -3.20 15.51
N LEU A 197 14.28 -3.37 14.91
CA LEU A 197 13.10 -3.87 15.60
C LEU A 197 13.22 -5.37 15.93
N ALA A 198 13.96 -6.13 15.13
CA ALA A 198 14.26 -7.54 15.36
C ALA A 198 15.26 -7.81 16.50
N GLN A 199 15.86 -6.75 17.10
CA GLN A 199 16.87 -6.94 18.14
C GLN A 199 16.26 -7.64 19.38
N PRO A 200 16.96 -8.63 19.97
CA PRO A 200 16.42 -9.41 21.09
C PRO A 200 15.94 -8.55 22.28
N GLN A 201 16.65 -7.48 22.62
CA GLN A 201 16.28 -6.60 23.73
C GLN A 201 14.97 -5.84 23.47
N VAL A 202 14.73 -5.47 22.20
CA VAL A 202 13.50 -4.81 21.76
C VAL A 202 12.33 -5.79 21.88
N LEU A 203 12.48 -6.99 21.30
CA LEU A 203 11.42 -7.99 21.31
C LEU A 203 11.10 -8.51 22.72
N HIS A 204 12.12 -8.70 23.57
CA HIS A 204 11.92 -9.08 24.97
C HIS A 204 11.13 -8.02 25.73
N TYR A 205 11.45 -6.73 25.55
CA TYR A 205 10.70 -5.65 26.19
C TYR A 205 9.21 -5.66 25.77
N ILE A 206 8.93 -5.78 24.47
CA ILE A 206 7.54 -5.83 23.96
C ILE A 206 6.79 -7.02 24.56
N LYS A 207 7.43 -8.20 24.60
CA LYS A 207 6.86 -9.40 25.18
C LYS A 207 6.62 -9.28 26.69
N ASP A 208 7.58 -8.74 27.43
CA ASP A 208 7.50 -8.56 28.89
C ASP A 208 6.41 -7.55 29.29
N LEU A 209 6.07 -6.61 28.40
CA LEU A 209 4.93 -5.70 28.56
C LEU A 209 3.57 -6.44 28.50
N GLY A 210 3.54 -7.68 27.98
CA GLY A 210 2.33 -8.49 27.83
C GLY A 210 1.62 -8.30 26.48
N ILE A 211 2.28 -7.67 25.50
CA ILE A 211 1.77 -7.51 24.14
C ILE A 211 1.77 -8.86 23.42
N THR A 212 0.79 -9.07 22.54
CA THR A 212 0.69 -10.29 21.73
C THR A 212 0.77 -10.04 20.24
N ALA A 213 0.42 -8.84 19.78
CA ALA A 213 0.46 -8.45 18.38
C ALA A 213 1.05 -7.05 18.23
N VAL A 214 2.03 -6.90 17.33
CA VAL A 214 2.62 -5.61 16.98
C VAL A 214 1.96 -5.14 15.69
N GLU A 215 1.30 -3.99 15.74
CA GLU A 215 0.72 -3.33 14.56
C GLU A 215 1.70 -2.28 14.05
N LEU A 216 2.27 -2.51 12.87
CA LEU A 216 3.23 -1.61 12.26
C LEU A 216 2.49 -0.57 11.42
N LEU A 217 2.80 0.71 11.64
CA LEU A 217 2.45 1.78 10.69
C LEU A 217 2.97 1.46 9.27
N PRO A 218 2.41 2.09 8.22
CA PRO A 218 2.63 1.69 6.82
C PRO A 218 4.09 1.36 6.46
N VAL A 219 4.30 0.11 6.04
CA VAL A 219 5.61 -0.41 5.64
C VAL A 219 5.80 -0.53 4.13
N HIS A 220 4.70 -0.41 3.36
CA HIS A 220 4.74 -0.39 1.90
C HIS A 220 5.64 0.74 1.39
N ALA A 221 6.16 0.61 0.18
CA ALA A 221 6.90 1.70 -0.45
C ALA A 221 5.96 2.89 -0.70
N TYR A 222 6.21 4.00 0.01
CA TYR A 222 5.49 5.26 -0.10
C TYR A 222 6.41 6.42 -0.49
N LEU A 223 5.83 7.56 -0.88
CA LEU A 223 6.58 8.77 -1.27
C LEU A 223 6.58 9.83 -0.17
N ASP A 224 7.63 10.66 -0.14
CA ASP A 224 7.56 11.95 0.55
C ASP A 224 7.00 12.96 -0.46
N ASP A 225 5.84 13.55 -0.17
CA ASP A 225 5.21 14.53 -1.06
C ASP A 225 6.07 15.77 -1.29
N GLN A 226 6.06 16.30 -2.52
CA GLN A 226 6.85 17.48 -2.90
C GLN A 226 6.63 18.66 -1.93
N HIS A 227 5.38 18.93 -1.57
CA HIS A 227 5.03 20.06 -0.69
C HIS A 227 5.60 19.92 0.73
N LEU A 228 5.89 18.69 1.19
CA LEU A 228 6.59 18.46 2.46
C LEU A 228 8.07 18.74 2.29
N LEU A 229 8.67 18.24 1.21
CA LEU A 229 10.09 18.44 0.91
C LEU A 229 10.44 19.92 0.72
N ASP A 230 9.57 20.70 0.08
CA ASP A 230 9.71 22.16 -0.08
C ASP A 230 9.79 22.89 1.27
N LYS A 231 9.18 22.32 2.31
CA LYS A 231 9.22 22.82 3.70
C LYS A 231 10.34 22.20 4.54
N GLY A 232 11.18 21.33 3.95
CA GLY A 232 12.18 20.56 4.69
C GLY A 232 11.59 19.44 5.57
N LEU A 233 10.33 19.08 5.36
CA LEU A 233 9.62 18.01 6.06
C LEU A 233 9.67 16.71 5.26
N ARG A 234 9.17 15.62 5.85
CA ARG A 234 9.04 14.30 5.20
C ARG A 234 7.76 13.63 5.64
N ASN A 235 7.27 12.70 4.82
CA ASN A 235 6.19 11.82 5.24
C ASN A 235 6.76 10.82 6.25
N TYR A 236 6.43 11.04 7.52
CA TYR A 236 6.89 10.18 8.61
C TYR A 236 6.06 8.91 8.69
N TRP A 237 4.74 9.03 8.74
CA TRP A 237 3.83 7.91 8.97
C TRP A 237 3.77 6.91 7.80
N GLY A 238 3.83 7.40 6.56
CA GLY A 238 3.86 6.54 5.37
C GLY A 238 2.51 6.25 4.72
N TYR A 239 1.43 6.93 5.11
CA TYR A 239 0.09 6.82 4.49
C TYR A 239 0.02 7.47 3.09
N ASN A 240 0.90 7.04 2.17
CA ASN A 240 0.94 7.54 0.79
C ASN A 240 1.61 6.51 -0.15
N THR A 241 1.01 5.32 -0.25
CA THR A 241 1.63 4.14 -0.89
C THR A 241 1.73 4.27 -2.41
N ILE A 242 2.82 3.76 -2.98
CA ILE A 242 3.00 3.58 -4.44
C ILE A 242 3.43 2.15 -4.83
N GLY A 243 4.19 1.46 -3.97
CA GLY A 243 4.61 0.07 -4.16
C GLY A 243 4.00 -0.85 -3.12
N PHE A 244 2.94 -1.57 -3.50
CA PHE A 244 2.09 -2.35 -2.59
C PHE A 244 2.69 -3.71 -2.20
N PHE A 245 3.67 -4.19 -2.96
CA PHE A 245 4.40 -5.43 -2.71
C PHE A 245 5.85 -5.18 -2.25
N ALA A 246 6.28 -3.92 -2.25
CA ALA A 246 7.63 -3.51 -1.91
C ALA A 246 7.67 -2.84 -0.54
N LEU A 247 8.77 -3.01 0.18
CA LEU A 247 9.02 -2.35 1.47
C LEU A 247 9.56 -0.94 1.26
N LYS A 248 9.28 -0.04 2.20
CA LYS A 248 9.93 1.27 2.23
C LYS A 248 11.43 1.13 2.50
N SER A 249 12.25 1.56 1.53
CA SER A 249 13.71 1.50 1.56
C SER A 249 14.34 2.05 2.85
N ARG A 250 13.81 3.16 3.40
CA ARG A 250 14.35 3.80 4.62
C ARG A 250 14.24 2.95 5.89
N TYR A 251 13.46 1.87 5.85
CA TYR A 251 13.31 0.93 6.97
C TYR A 251 14.21 -0.30 6.81
N LEU A 252 15.03 -0.37 5.75
CA LEU A 252 15.98 -1.46 5.49
C LEU A 252 17.41 -0.99 5.78
N ALA A 253 18.07 -1.59 6.77
CA ALA A 253 19.49 -1.35 7.02
C ALA A 253 20.38 -1.97 5.93
N SER A 254 20.00 -3.15 5.46
CA SER A 254 20.71 -3.93 4.44
C SER A 254 20.36 -3.55 3.00
N GLY A 255 19.23 -2.86 2.81
CA GLY A 255 18.63 -2.62 1.50
C GLY A 255 17.91 -3.84 0.90
N HIS A 256 17.83 -4.97 1.60
CA HIS A 256 17.23 -6.21 1.09
C HIS A 256 15.95 -6.57 1.84
N ARG A 257 14.89 -7.02 1.14
CA ARG A 257 13.57 -7.27 1.75
C ARG A 257 13.58 -8.34 2.85
N ASP A 258 14.56 -9.24 2.83
CA ASP A 258 14.67 -10.33 3.80
C ASP A 258 14.83 -9.83 5.23
N GLU A 259 15.30 -8.59 5.41
CA GLU A 259 15.36 -7.97 6.72
C GLU A 259 13.99 -7.88 7.40
N PHE A 260 12.92 -7.69 6.63
CA PHE A 260 11.55 -7.76 7.15
C PHE A 260 11.17 -9.19 7.54
N ARG A 261 11.53 -10.18 6.71
CA ARG A 261 11.23 -11.59 6.99
C ARG A 261 11.97 -12.08 8.24
N ASP A 262 13.22 -11.67 8.41
CA ASP A 262 14.01 -11.92 9.62
C ASP A 262 13.35 -11.30 10.86
N MET A 263 12.81 -10.08 10.74
CA MET A 263 12.06 -9.44 11.82
C MET A 263 10.79 -10.23 12.17
N VAL A 264 9.97 -10.61 11.17
CA VAL A 264 8.76 -11.40 11.38
C VAL A 264 9.10 -12.73 12.06
N LYS A 265 10.08 -13.47 11.54
CA LYS A 265 10.57 -14.73 12.11
C LYS A 265 11.05 -14.56 13.56
N ALA A 266 11.73 -13.45 13.87
CA ALA A 266 12.17 -13.14 15.23
C ALA A 266 10.99 -12.81 16.17
N MET A 267 9.98 -12.09 15.69
CA MET A 267 8.75 -11.79 16.43
C MET A 267 7.94 -13.07 16.70
N HIS A 268 7.75 -13.91 15.69
CA HIS A 268 7.06 -15.20 15.81
C HIS A 268 7.72 -16.13 16.82
N LYS A 269 9.06 -16.20 16.82
CA LYS A 269 9.81 -16.97 17.83
C LYS A 269 9.55 -16.50 19.26
N GLN A 270 9.19 -15.22 19.45
CA GLN A 270 8.80 -14.67 20.74
C GLN A 270 7.31 -14.82 21.04
N GLY A 271 6.53 -15.34 20.11
CA GLY A 271 5.07 -15.42 20.19
C GLY A 271 4.42 -14.05 20.01
N LEU A 272 4.99 -13.17 19.19
CA LEU A 272 4.42 -11.88 18.82
C LEU A 272 3.91 -11.96 17.37
N GLU A 273 2.63 -11.68 17.18
CA GLU A 273 2.04 -11.54 15.85
C GLU A 273 2.45 -10.23 15.20
N VAL A 274 2.46 -10.19 13.87
CA VAL A 274 2.72 -9.00 13.07
C VAL A 274 1.47 -8.61 12.30
N ILE A 275 0.93 -7.42 12.60
CA ILE A 275 -0.17 -6.80 11.88
C ILE A 275 0.40 -5.62 11.10
N LEU A 276 0.01 -5.49 9.82
CA LEU A 276 0.40 -4.33 9.01
C LEU A 276 -0.74 -3.35 8.87
N ASP A 277 -0.47 -2.08 9.16
CA ASP A 277 -1.32 -0.99 8.69
C ASP A 277 -1.13 -0.83 7.17
N VAL A 278 -2.23 -0.95 6.42
CA VAL A 278 -2.23 -1.00 4.96
C VAL A 278 -3.17 0.03 4.36
N VAL A 279 -2.64 0.75 3.37
CA VAL A 279 -3.36 1.77 2.62
C VAL A 279 -3.69 1.24 1.23
N TYR A 280 -4.92 0.77 1.05
CA TYR A 280 -5.46 0.32 -0.25
C TYR A 280 -6.57 1.22 -0.79
N ASN A 281 -6.87 2.31 -0.10
CA ASN A 281 -7.90 3.25 -0.50
C ASN A 281 -7.41 4.29 -1.54
N HIS A 282 -6.09 4.58 -1.58
CA HIS A 282 -5.48 5.53 -2.52
C HIS A 282 -4.04 5.23 -2.86
N THR A 283 -3.47 6.10 -3.71
CA THR A 283 -2.06 6.04 -4.14
C THR A 283 -1.39 7.41 -4.08
N ALA A 284 -0.05 7.40 -4.09
CA ALA A 284 0.78 8.60 -4.14
C ALA A 284 0.75 9.39 -5.46
N GLU A 285 -0.08 9.01 -6.42
CA GLU A 285 -0.21 9.74 -7.69
C GLU A 285 -1.18 10.93 -7.61
N GLY A 286 -1.83 11.17 -6.47
CA GLY A 286 -2.71 12.33 -6.25
C GLY A 286 -3.84 12.45 -7.28
N SER A 287 -4.33 13.68 -7.50
CA SER A 287 -5.41 13.97 -8.46
C SER A 287 -4.91 14.06 -9.91
N GLU A 288 -5.69 14.66 -10.81
CA GLU A 288 -5.28 15.02 -12.17
C GLU A 288 -4.01 15.85 -12.25
N LEU A 289 -3.73 16.64 -11.21
CA LEU A 289 -2.53 17.47 -11.08
C LEU A 289 -1.37 16.75 -10.38
N GLY A 290 -1.54 15.49 -9.99
CA GLY A 290 -0.47 14.70 -9.41
C GLY A 290 0.44 14.06 -10.47
N PRO A 291 1.58 13.47 -10.06
CA PRO A 291 2.55 12.87 -10.98
C PRO A 291 1.99 11.63 -11.69
N THR A 292 2.72 11.13 -12.68
CA THR A 292 2.43 9.89 -13.43
C THR A 292 3.58 8.91 -13.24
N LEU A 293 3.41 7.99 -12.29
CA LEU A 293 4.45 7.12 -11.73
C LEU A 293 4.16 5.63 -11.93
N SER A 294 2.88 5.24 -11.95
CA SER A 294 2.46 3.84 -12.05
C SER A 294 1.06 3.72 -12.66
N PHE A 295 0.04 3.53 -11.83
CA PHE A 295 -1.35 3.23 -12.18
C PHE A 295 -1.95 4.24 -13.16
N LYS A 296 -1.71 5.54 -12.97
CA LYS A 296 -2.21 6.61 -13.83
C LYS A 296 -1.72 6.45 -15.27
N GLY A 297 -0.45 6.07 -15.46
CA GLY A 297 0.14 5.84 -16.77
C GLY A 297 -0.17 4.46 -17.36
N ILE A 298 -0.46 3.47 -16.51
CA ILE A 298 -0.75 2.08 -16.93
C ILE A 298 -2.19 1.92 -17.38
N ASP A 299 -3.16 2.36 -16.56
CA ASP A 299 -4.58 2.30 -16.90
C ASP A 299 -5.42 3.16 -15.93
N ASN A 300 -5.38 4.47 -16.12
CA ASN A 300 -6.05 5.43 -15.23
C ASN A 300 -7.54 5.13 -14.99
N ALA A 301 -8.27 4.84 -16.07
CA ALA A 301 -9.72 4.63 -16.03
C ALA A 301 -10.12 3.31 -15.35
N SER A 302 -9.21 2.34 -15.27
CA SER A 302 -9.44 1.09 -14.56
C SER A 302 -9.09 1.19 -13.08
N TYR A 303 -7.93 1.77 -12.75
CA TYR A 303 -7.41 1.79 -11.38
C TYR A 303 -8.08 2.81 -10.47
N TYR A 304 -8.56 3.95 -10.99
CA TYR A 304 -9.13 5.02 -10.18
C TYR A 304 -10.62 5.20 -10.38
N ARG A 305 -11.30 5.62 -9.31
CA ARG A 305 -12.69 6.08 -9.38
C ARG A 305 -12.68 7.49 -9.97
N LEU A 306 -13.22 7.63 -11.17
CA LEU A 306 -13.37 8.91 -11.85
C LEU A 306 -14.74 9.52 -11.54
N ALA A 307 -14.80 10.86 -11.53
CA ALA A 307 -16.04 11.60 -11.37
C ALA A 307 -16.94 11.49 -12.62
N GLU A 308 -18.13 12.10 -12.58
CA GLU A 308 -19.02 12.17 -13.74
C GLU A 308 -18.31 12.84 -14.94
N ASP A 309 -17.61 13.94 -14.69
CA ASP A 309 -16.54 14.40 -15.59
C ASP A 309 -15.30 13.54 -15.35
N LYS A 310 -15.05 12.62 -16.29
CA LYS A 310 -13.98 11.62 -16.22
C LYS A 310 -12.57 12.22 -16.21
N ARG A 311 -12.43 13.53 -16.47
CA ARG A 311 -11.16 14.24 -16.26
C ARG A 311 -10.72 14.20 -14.81
N TYR A 312 -11.67 14.26 -13.88
CA TYR A 312 -11.43 14.40 -12.45
C TYR A 312 -11.62 13.10 -11.68
N TYR A 313 -11.05 13.06 -10.49
CA TYR A 313 -11.06 11.90 -9.60
C TYR A 313 -12.09 12.09 -8.51
N ILE A 314 -12.70 10.99 -8.06
CA ILE A 314 -13.44 10.97 -6.80
C ILE A 314 -12.41 11.01 -5.66
N ASN A 315 -12.55 11.97 -4.76
CA ASN A 315 -11.66 12.20 -3.63
C ASN A 315 -12.42 12.07 -2.30
N ASP A 316 -12.95 10.88 -2.02
CA ASP A 316 -13.73 10.59 -0.80
C ASP A 316 -12.87 10.57 0.48
N ILE A 317 -11.55 10.73 0.37
CA ILE A 317 -10.56 10.55 1.46
C ILE A 317 -9.64 11.75 1.68
N GLY A 318 -9.70 12.77 0.81
CA GLY A 318 -8.89 13.99 0.94
C GLY A 318 -7.45 13.91 0.41
N THR A 319 -7.02 12.81 -0.23
CA THR A 319 -5.63 12.65 -0.74
C THR A 319 -5.51 12.77 -2.28
N GLY A 320 -6.62 13.05 -2.96
CA GLY A 320 -6.65 13.43 -4.39
C GLY A 320 -7.17 12.35 -5.33
N ASN A 321 -7.09 11.07 -4.96
CA ASN A 321 -7.65 9.96 -5.72
C ASN A 321 -8.29 8.90 -4.81
N THR A 322 -9.05 7.98 -5.41
CA THR A 322 -9.58 6.79 -4.74
C THR A 322 -9.38 5.59 -5.66
N LEU A 323 -8.82 4.49 -5.16
CA LEU A 323 -8.70 3.24 -5.91
C LEU A 323 -10.07 2.62 -6.21
N ASN A 324 -10.22 2.03 -7.40
CA ASN A 324 -11.50 1.52 -7.90
C ASN A 324 -11.72 0.04 -7.55
N LEU A 325 -12.13 -0.23 -6.32
CA LEU A 325 -12.45 -1.59 -5.87
C LEU A 325 -13.80 -2.15 -6.32
N SER A 326 -14.48 -1.48 -7.27
CA SER A 326 -15.55 -2.10 -8.06
C SER A 326 -15.03 -2.79 -9.34
N ASN A 327 -13.77 -2.53 -9.73
CA ASN A 327 -13.14 -3.18 -10.87
C ASN A 327 -12.48 -4.51 -10.44
N SER A 328 -12.84 -5.60 -11.12
CA SER A 328 -12.34 -6.95 -10.81
C SER A 328 -10.81 -7.09 -10.80
N ARG A 329 -10.10 -6.33 -11.64
CA ARG A 329 -8.64 -6.35 -11.74
C ARG A 329 -7.96 -5.60 -10.60
N VAL A 330 -8.60 -4.55 -10.11
CA VAL A 330 -8.12 -3.81 -8.92
C VAL A 330 -8.44 -4.60 -7.65
N ILE A 331 -9.61 -5.24 -7.57
CA ILE A 331 -9.91 -6.21 -6.50
C ILE A 331 -8.86 -7.32 -6.48
N GLN A 332 -8.55 -7.90 -7.64
CA GLN A 332 -7.51 -8.93 -7.77
C GLN A 332 -6.14 -8.42 -7.34
N PHE A 333 -5.75 -7.21 -7.75
CA PHE A 333 -4.51 -6.57 -7.32
C PHE A 333 -4.37 -6.46 -5.80
N VAL A 334 -5.40 -5.93 -5.12
CA VAL A 334 -5.36 -5.81 -3.65
C VAL A 334 -5.35 -7.18 -2.98
N ASN A 335 -6.16 -8.15 -3.45
CA ASN A 335 -6.15 -9.51 -2.91
C ASN A 335 -4.80 -10.21 -3.10
N ASP A 336 -4.17 -10.07 -4.28
CA ASP A 336 -2.86 -10.64 -4.55
C ASP A 336 -1.79 -10.01 -3.64
N SER A 337 -1.89 -8.71 -3.35
CA SER A 337 -1.02 -8.01 -2.38
C SER A 337 -1.22 -8.53 -0.96
N LEU A 338 -2.46 -8.64 -0.48
CA LEU A 338 -2.76 -9.22 0.83
C LEU A 338 -2.24 -10.66 0.95
N ARG A 339 -2.41 -11.48 -0.09
CA ARG A 339 -1.90 -12.87 -0.11
C ARG A 339 -0.37 -12.91 -0.11
N TYR A 340 0.29 -11.99 -0.80
CA TYR A 340 1.74 -11.87 -0.76
C TYR A 340 2.22 -11.60 0.67
N TRP A 341 1.64 -10.61 1.35
CA TRP A 341 2.01 -10.28 2.72
C TRP A 341 1.71 -11.40 3.71
N ALA A 342 0.53 -12.02 3.63
CA ALA A 342 0.14 -13.10 4.53
C ALA A 342 0.87 -14.43 4.25
N GLY A 343 1.12 -14.73 2.97
CA GLY A 343 1.65 -16.02 2.53
C GLY A 343 3.16 -16.04 2.34
N GLU A 344 3.74 -15.06 1.64
CA GLU A 344 5.18 -15.01 1.36
C GLU A 344 5.97 -14.27 2.45
N MET A 345 5.33 -13.30 3.11
CA MET A 345 5.94 -12.46 4.16
C MET A 345 5.48 -12.82 5.60
N HIS A 346 4.61 -13.83 5.73
CA HIS A 346 4.10 -14.39 6.99
C HIS A 346 3.41 -13.40 7.94
N VAL A 347 2.81 -12.33 7.40
CA VAL A 347 2.01 -11.36 8.19
C VAL A 347 0.75 -12.04 8.76
N ASP A 348 0.44 -11.81 10.03
CA ASP A 348 -0.69 -12.45 10.74
C ASP A 348 -2.01 -11.67 10.61
N GLY A 349 -1.96 -10.43 10.11
CA GLY A 349 -3.15 -9.63 9.89
C GLY A 349 -2.89 -8.24 9.33
N PHE A 350 -3.99 -7.51 9.11
CA PHE A 350 -3.99 -6.20 8.48
C PHE A 350 -4.94 -5.26 9.23
N ARG A 351 -4.47 -4.03 9.46
CA ARG A 351 -5.31 -2.88 9.80
C ARG A 351 -5.46 -2.02 8.56
N PHE A 352 -6.69 -1.87 8.07
CA PHE A 352 -6.99 -1.17 6.84
C PHE A 352 -7.33 0.29 7.14
N ASP A 353 -6.48 1.18 6.67
CA ASP A 353 -6.70 2.62 6.65
C ASP A 353 -7.92 2.98 5.79
N LEU A 354 -8.77 3.88 6.31
CA LEU A 354 -10.00 4.37 5.68
C LEU A 354 -10.79 3.24 4.97
N ALA A 355 -11.01 2.14 5.69
CA ALA A 355 -11.48 0.87 5.13
C ALA A 355 -12.85 0.96 4.47
N THR A 356 -13.66 1.98 4.77
CA THR A 356 -14.96 2.18 4.12
C THR A 356 -14.84 2.21 2.60
N ILE A 357 -13.78 2.82 2.06
CA ILE A 357 -13.52 2.87 0.61
C ILE A 357 -13.48 1.47 0.00
N LEU A 358 -12.97 0.49 0.74
CA LEU A 358 -12.80 -0.88 0.26
C LEU A 358 -14.14 -1.60 0.05
N GLY A 359 -15.19 -1.16 0.74
CA GLY A 359 -16.57 -1.63 0.53
C GLY A 359 -17.41 -0.73 -0.36
N ARG A 360 -16.85 0.32 -0.97
CA ARG A 360 -17.62 1.25 -1.80
C ARG A 360 -17.85 0.70 -3.21
N GLU A 361 -19.12 0.60 -3.55
CA GLU A 361 -19.63 0.37 -4.89
C GLU A 361 -20.18 1.68 -5.48
N PRO A 362 -20.61 1.72 -6.76
CA PRO A 362 -21.20 2.92 -7.35
C PRO A 362 -22.40 3.50 -6.57
N SER A 363 -23.12 2.67 -5.80
CA SER A 363 -24.25 3.07 -4.95
C SER A 363 -23.88 3.44 -3.51
N GLY A 364 -22.58 3.40 -3.14
CA GLY A 364 -22.10 3.62 -1.78
C GLY A 364 -21.55 2.34 -1.13
N PHE A 365 -21.36 2.36 0.19
CA PHE A 365 -20.82 1.22 0.93
C PHE A 365 -21.79 0.03 0.93
N ASP A 366 -21.30 -1.14 0.54
CA ASP A 366 -22.00 -2.43 0.63
C ASP A 366 -21.13 -3.45 1.37
N GLN A 367 -21.73 -4.09 2.38
CA GLN A 367 -21.07 -5.14 3.17
C GLN A 367 -20.79 -6.42 2.36
N ARG A 368 -21.43 -6.55 1.20
CA ARG A 368 -21.20 -7.60 0.19
C ARG A 368 -20.57 -7.04 -1.09
N GLY A 369 -19.87 -5.90 -0.97
CA GLY A 369 -19.07 -5.35 -2.06
C GLY A 369 -18.01 -6.36 -2.51
N GLY A 370 -17.63 -6.29 -3.79
CA GLY A 370 -16.83 -7.34 -4.44
C GLY A 370 -15.51 -7.64 -3.73
N PHE A 371 -14.86 -6.62 -3.17
CA PHE A 371 -13.64 -6.77 -2.39
C PHE A 371 -13.86 -7.49 -1.05
N LEU A 372 -14.89 -7.11 -0.28
CA LEU A 372 -15.16 -7.70 1.03
C LEU A 372 -15.54 -9.17 0.89
N ASP A 373 -16.36 -9.51 -0.10
CA ASP A 373 -16.70 -10.90 -0.42
C ASP A 373 -15.46 -11.69 -0.85
N ALA A 374 -14.59 -11.12 -1.69
CA ALA A 374 -13.34 -11.75 -2.13
C ALA A 374 -12.41 -12.08 -0.96
N CYS A 375 -12.22 -11.17 -0.01
CA CYS A 375 -11.43 -11.40 1.19
C CYS A 375 -12.05 -12.46 2.12
N ASN A 376 -13.37 -12.39 2.35
CA ASN A 376 -14.05 -13.27 3.30
C ASN A 376 -14.10 -14.73 2.82
N GLN A 377 -14.20 -14.96 1.51
CA GLN A 377 -14.20 -16.33 0.94
C GLN A 377 -12.80 -16.90 0.72
N ASP A 378 -11.76 -16.07 0.77
CA ASP A 378 -10.41 -16.50 0.43
C ASP A 378 -9.85 -17.46 1.50
N PRO A 379 -9.34 -18.64 1.12
CA PRO A 379 -8.84 -19.61 2.09
C PRO A 379 -7.67 -19.12 2.95
N LEU A 380 -6.84 -18.19 2.45
CA LEU A 380 -5.72 -17.64 3.19
C LEU A 380 -6.14 -16.40 3.99
N LEU A 381 -6.83 -15.46 3.35
CA LEU A 381 -7.19 -14.18 3.98
C LEU A 381 -8.32 -14.30 5.01
N SER A 382 -9.14 -15.35 4.95
CA SER A 382 -10.16 -15.60 5.97
C SER A 382 -9.57 -16.11 7.30
N GLU A 383 -8.30 -16.52 7.32
CA GLU A 383 -7.60 -17.02 8.51
C GLU A 383 -6.81 -15.94 9.27
N VAL A 384 -6.51 -14.81 8.63
CA VAL A 384 -5.71 -13.72 9.23
C VAL A 384 -6.61 -12.69 9.94
N LYS A 385 -6.01 -11.87 10.80
CA LYS A 385 -6.75 -10.79 11.48
C LYS A 385 -7.06 -9.66 10.48
N LEU A 386 -8.32 -9.27 10.36
CA LEU A 386 -8.75 -8.14 9.54
C LEU A 386 -9.35 -7.05 10.44
N ILE A 387 -8.71 -5.89 10.51
CA ILE A 387 -9.12 -4.74 11.32
C ILE A 387 -9.42 -3.58 10.38
N ALA A 388 -10.62 -3.02 10.43
CA ALA A 388 -10.99 -1.85 9.64
C ALA A 388 -10.89 -0.57 10.46
N GLU A 389 -10.46 0.52 9.82
CA GLU A 389 -10.87 1.87 10.17
C GLU A 389 -12.21 2.17 9.47
N PRO A 390 -13.36 2.06 10.17
CA PRO A 390 -14.67 1.99 9.53
C PRO A 390 -15.26 3.39 9.23
N TRP A 391 -14.42 4.31 8.73
CA TRP A 391 -14.86 5.62 8.26
C TRP A 391 -14.01 6.15 7.11
N ASP A 392 -14.58 7.07 6.35
CA ASP A 392 -13.88 7.94 5.40
C ASP A 392 -14.54 9.34 5.37
N CYS A 393 -13.97 10.28 4.60
CA CYS A 393 -14.47 11.65 4.52
C CYS A 393 -15.64 11.83 3.53
N GLY A 394 -16.01 10.79 2.78
CA GLY A 394 -17.00 10.84 1.71
C GLY A 394 -18.45 10.74 2.22
N PRO A 395 -19.44 11.02 1.36
CA PRO A 395 -20.85 10.84 1.70
C PRO A 395 -21.14 9.40 2.17
N GLY A 396 -21.78 9.27 3.33
CA GLY A 396 -22.05 7.98 3.95
C GLY A 396 -20.79 7.24 4.43
N GLY A 397 -19.68 7.95 4.70
CA GLY A 397 -18.40 7.36 5.08
C GLY A 397 -18.40 6.64 6.43
N TYR A 398 -19.23 7.04 7.38
CA TYR A 398 -19.25 6.46 8.73
C TYR A 398 -19.93 5.09 8.76
N GLN A 399 -19.16 4.03 8.95
CA GLN A 399 -19.58 2.62 8.86
C GLN A 399 -19.24 1.80 10.11
N VAL A 400 -19.06 2.43 11.27
CA VAL A 400 -18.80 1.72 12.53
C VAL A 400 -19.90 0.68 12.82
N GLY A 401 -19.49 -0.56 13.04
CA GLY A 401 -20.34 -1.72 13.25
C GLY A 401 -20.85 -2.35 11.94
N HIS A 402 -20.66 -1.69 10.80
CA HIS A 402 -21.20 -2.08 9.49
C HIS A 402 -20.30 -2.98 8.65
N PHE A 403 -19.11 -3.37 9.12
CA PHE A 403 -18.34 -4.39 8.40
C PHE A 403 -18.97 -5.80 8.55
N PRO A 404 -18.73 -6.71 7.58
CA PRO A 404 -19.23 -8.07 7.63
C PRO A 404 -18.59 -8.89 8.78
N PRO A 405 -19.20 -10.01 9.20
CA PRO A 405 -18.54 -10.95 10.11
C PRO A 405 -17.18 -11.39 9.56
N GLY A 406 -16.22 -11.61 10.46
CA GLY A 406 -14.81 -11.85 10.09
C GLY A 406 -13.92 -10.60 10.28
N TRP A 407 -14.52 -9.41 10.28
CA TRP A 407 -13.80 -8.15 10.49
C TRP A 407 -13.97 -7.61 11.92
N SER A 408 -12.87 -7.14 12.48
CA SER A 408 -12.85 -6.27 13.65
C SER A 408 -12.74 -4.81 13.21
N GLU A 409 -13.15 -3.88 14.05
CA GLU A 409 -13.24 -2.46 13.70
C GLU A 409 -12.64 -1.60 14.82
N TRP A 410 -11.83 -0.61 14.47
CA TRP A 410 -11.48 0.47 15.39
C TRP A 410 -12.75 1.14 15.92
N ASN A 411 -12.86 1.24 17.24
CA ASN A 411 -14.04 1.79 17.91
C ASN A 411 -13.78 3.22 18.41
N ASP A 412 -13.99 4.20 17.54
CA ASP A 412 -13.90 5.63 17.90
C ASP A 412 -14.94 6.05 18.95
N LYS A 413 -16.12 5.42 18.97
CA LYS A 413 -17.12 5.65 20.02
C LYS A 413 -16.60 5.24 21.40
N PHE A 414 -15.83 4.15 21.49
CA PHE A 414 -15.14 3.79 22.74
C PHE A 414 -14.13 4.87 23.11
N ARG A 415 -13.25 5.25 22.16
CA ARG A 415 -12.22 6.28 22.35
C ARG A 415 -12.82 7.57 22.91
N ASP A 416 -13.79 8.13 22.19
CA ASP A 416 -14.36 9.43 22.50
C ASP A 416 -15.14 9.40 23.81
N ASN A 417 -15.95 8.35 24.02
CA ASN A 417 -16.73 8.24 25.25
C ASN A 417 -15.85 8.03 26.48
N ALA A 418 -14.83 7.16 26.39
CA ALA A 418 -13.90 6.96 27.50
C ALA A 418 -13.14 8.24 27.84
N ARG A 419 -12.64 8.97 26.83
CA ARG A 419 -12.00 10.28 27.01
C ARG A 419 -12.92 11.27 27.70
N GLU A 420 -14.15 11.43 27.22
CA GLU A 420 -15.14 12.36 27.79
C GLU A 420 -15.55 11.98 29.22
N PHE A 421 -15.71 10.68 29.49
CA PHE A 421 -16.03 10.17 30.83
C PHE A 421 -14.93 10.54 31.83
N TRP A 422 -13.67 10.28 31.50
CA TRP A 422 -12.53 10.60 32.36
C TRP A 422 -12.25 12.11 32.46
N LYS A 423 -12.57 12.89 31.42
CA LYS A 423 -12.56 14.36 31.45
C LYS A 423 -13.60 14.94 32.42
N GLY A 424 -14.56 14.12 32.90
CA GLY A 424 -15.60 14.53 33.84
C GLY A 424 -16.83 15.13 33.18
N LYS A 425 -17.11 14.80 31.90
CA LYS A 425 -18.31 15.27 31.20
C LYS A 425 -19.55 14.56 31.76
N ASP A 426 -20.57 15.34 32.14
CA ASP A 426 -21.82 14.82 32.70
C ASP A 426 -22.56 13.90 31.73
N GLY A 427 -23.29 12.93 32.29
CA GLY A 427 -24.18 12.03 31.54
C GLY A 427 -23.49 10.90 30.76
N LYS A 428 -22.18 10.66 30.97
CA LYS A 428 -21.42 9.64 30.21
C LYS A 428 -21.50 8.22 30.76
N LEU A 429 -21.93 8.01 32.01
CA LEU A 429 -21.88 6.70 32.67
C LEU A 429 -22.63 5.57 31.92
N ALA A 430 -23.83 5.86 31.41
CA ALA A 430 -24.63 4.84 30.71
C ALA A 430 -23.96 4.41 29.40
N GLU A 431 -23.51 5.38 28.61
CA GLU A 431 -22.77 5.12 27.37
C GLU A 431 -21.43 4.41 27.65
N PHE A 432 -20.72 4.83 28.71
CA PHE A 432 -19.48 4.18 29.14
C PHE A 432 -19.71 2.71 29.48
N ALA A 433 -20.79 2.37 30.19
CA ALA A 433 -21.12 0.98 30.49
C ALA A 433 -21.32 0.15 29.22
N THR A 434 -21.99 0.71 28.21
CA THR A 434 -22.15 0.07 26.88
C THR A 434 -20.79 -0.14 26.20
N ARG A 435 -19.92 0.89 26.18
CA ARG A 435 -18.58 0.78 25.57
C ARG A 435 -17.69 -0.22 26.31
N PHE A 436 -17.71 -0.18 27.64
CA PHE A 436 -16.93 -1.06 28.52
C PHE A 436 -17.32 -2.53 28.36
N THR A 437 -18.59 -2.82 28.08
CA THR A 437 -19.10 -4.19 27.88
C THR A 437 -18.99 -4.69 26.43
N GLY A 438 -18.08 -4.12 25.64
CA GLY A 438 -17.77 -4.59 24.30
C GLY A 438 -18.67 -4.03 23.20
N SER A 439 -19.41 -2.94 23.47
CA SER A 439 -20.18 -2.21 22.44
C SER A 439 -21.19 -3.10 21.70
N ALA A 440 -21.92 -3.94 22.44
CA ALA A 440 -22.88 -4.90 21.88
C ALA A 440 -23.96 -4.24 21.00
N ASP A 441 -24.33 -3.00 21.28
CA ASP A 441 -25.25 -2.19 20.47
C ASP A 441 -24.77 -1.98 19.02
N LEU A 442 -23.46 -2.02 18.78
CA LEU A 442 -22.84 -1.91 17.46
C LEU A 442 -22.52 -3.29 16.86
N PHE A 443 -21.98 -4.19 17.69
CA PHE A 443 -21.30 -5.39 17.20
C PHE A 443 -22.01 -6.72 17.48
N ASP A 444 -22.98 -6.81 18.40
CA ASP A 444 -23.66 -8.07 18.75
C ASP A 444 -24.71 -8.47 17.70
N ARG A 445 -24.23 -8.86 16.53
CA ARG A 445 -25.05 -9.27 15.39
C ARG A 445 -24.33 -10.27 14.51
N ARG A 446 -25.10 -11.17 13.89
CA ARG A 446 -24.61 -12.15 12.90
C ARG A 446 -23.39 -12.96 13.38
N GLY A 447 -23.36 -13.33 14.67
CA GLY A 447 -22.29 -14.15 15.25
C GLY A 447 -20.97 -13.42 15.51
N ARG A 448 -20.90 -12.10 15.27
CA ARG A 448 -19.79 -11.26 15.73
C ARG A 448 -19.73 -11.30 17.27
N ARG A 449 -18.53 -11.17 17.81
CA ARG A 449 -18.21 -11.33 19.22
C ARG A 449 -17.55 -10.05 19.75
N PRO A 450 -17.34 -9.88 21.06
CA PRO A 450 -16.82 -8.63 21.62
C PRO A 450 -15.49 -8.16 21.00
N TRP A 451 -14.66 -9.09 20.52
CA TRP A 451 -13.41 -8.75 19.83
C TRP A 451 -13.57 -8.09 18.46
N ALA A 452 -14.80 -8.04 17.91
CA ALA A 452 -15.10 -7.21 16.75
C ALA A 452 -14.91 -5.71 17.06
N SER A 453 -14.90 -5.32 18.34
CA SER A 453 -14.57 -3.99 18.81
C SER A 453 -13.08 -3.91 19.18
N VAL A 454 -12.28 -3.19 18.40
CA VAL A 454 -10.92 -2.81 18.78
C VAL A 454 -10.98 -1.53 19.59
N ASN A 455 -10.92 -1.66 20.90
CA ASN A 455 -10.98 -0.53 21.83
C ASN A 455 -9.61 0.13 21.96
N PHE A 456 -9.56 1.46 21.85
CA PHE A 456 -8.33 2.23 22.03
C PHE A 456 -8.64 3.59 22.68
N ILE A 457 -7.65 4.14 23.40
CA ILE A 457 -7.73 5.50 23.97
C ILE A 457 -6.94 6.49 23.13
N THR A 458 -5.83 6.07 22.55
CA THR A 458 -4.96 6.86 21.67
C THR A 458 -4.44 5.98 20.54
N ALA A 459 -4.12 6.59 19.42
CA ALA A 459 -3.47 5.98 18.26
C ALA A 459 -2.43 6.98 17.72
N HIS A 460 -1.85 6.71 16.56
CA HIS A 460 -0.99 7.65 15.85
C HIS A 460 -1.72 8.96 15.51
N ASP A 461 -3.03 8.88 15.27
CA ASP A 461 -3.89 10.04 15.05
C ASP A 461 -4.23 10.78 16.35
N GLY A 462 -3.92 12.08 16.36
CA GLY A 462 -4.20 12.98 17.46
C GLY A 462 -3.16 12.92 18.57
N PHE A 463 -3.60 13.11 19.81
CA PHE A 463 -2.68 13.14 20.94
C PHE A 463 -2.18 11.75 21.35
N THR A 464 -0.91 11.69 21.77
CA THR A 464 -0.41 10.60 22.60
C THR A 464 -1.13 10.56 23.95
N LEU A 465 -1.06 9.44 24.68
CA LEU A 465 -1.71 9.35 25.99
C LEU A 465 -1.19 10.41 26.97
N ARG A 466 0.09 10.79 26.86
CA ARG A 466 0.68 11.83 27.70
C ARG A 466 0.13 13.20 27.33
N ASP A 467 0.05 13.52 26.04
CA ASP A 467 -0.39 14.83 25.59
C ASP A 467 -1.88 15.05 25.80
N LEU A 468 -2.68 13.98 25.69
CA LEU A 468 -4.12 13.98 25.95
C LEU A 468 -4.46 14.49 27.37
N VAL A 469 -3.56 14.32 28.34
CA VAL A 469 -3.74 14.80 29.72
C VAL A 469 -2.84 15.99 30.06
N SER A 470 -2.09 16.51 29.09
CA SER A 470 -1.15 17.63 29.28
C SER A 470 -1.58 18.89 28.51
N TYR A 471 -2.41 18.75 27.48
CA TYR A 471 -2.82 19.84 26.59
C TYR A 471 -4.34 19.87 26.42
N ASN A 472 -4.88 21.08 26.28
CA ASN A 472 -6.27 21.28 25.88
C ASN A 472 -6.41 21.52 24.36
N GLU A 473 -5.35 21.98 23.71
CA GLU A 473 -5.37 22.42 22.31
C GLU A 473 -4.17 21.82 21.56
N LYS A 474 -4.34 21.57 20.26
CA LYS A 474 -3.27 21.07 19.37
C LYS A 474 -2.20 22.14 19.12
N HIS A 475 -0.96 21.69 18.93
CA HIS A 475 0.22 22.53 18.70
C HIS A 475 1.02 22.01 17.50
N ASN A 476 0.42 22.09 16.32
CA ASN A 476 0.92 21.55 15.06
C ASN A 476 1.66 22.60 14.22
N ILE A 477 2.13 23.70 14.83
CA ILE A 477 2.74 24.81 14.10
C ILE A 477 3.96 24.39 13.27
N ASP A 478 4.68 23.37 13.73
CA ASP A 478 5.87 22.81 13.08
C ASP A 478 5.55 22.08 11.76
N ASN A 479 4.27 21.77 11.50
CA ASN A 479 3.83 21.20 10.22
C ASN A 479 3.78 22.25 9.10
N GLY A 480 3.89 23.55 9.44
CA GLY A 480 3.92 24.63 8.46
C GLY A 480 2.56 24.85 7.75
N GLU A 481 1.46 24.63 8.46
CA GLU A 481 0.08 24.83 7.99
C GLU A 481 -0.72 25.80 8.86
N ASP A 482 -0.04 26.62 9.65
CA ASP A 482 -0.64 27.58 10.59
C ASP A 482 -1.59 26.92 11.60
N ASN A 483 -1.25 25.71 12.07
CA ASN A 483 -2.02 24.91 13.03
C ASN A 483 -3.42 24.50 12.53
N ARG A 484 -3.68 24.58 11.22
CA ARG A 484 -4.99 24.24 10.63
C ARG A 484 -5.21 22.74 10.53
N ASP A 485 -4.15 21.97 10.35
CA ASP A 485 -4.14 20.51 10.25
C ASP A 485 -4.42 19.82 11.60
N GLY A 486 -4.92 18.58 11.57
CA GLY A 486 -5.24 17.77 12.76
C GLY A 486 -6.60 18.10 13.42
N SER A 487 -7.18 17.12 14.12
CA SER A 487 -8.43 17.31 14.86
C SER A 487 -8.24 18.17 16.11
N SER A 488 -9.28 18.88 16.55
CA SER A 488 -9.26 19.67 17.79
C SER A 488 -9.46 18.85 19.08
N ASN A 489 -9.32 17.51 19.01
CA ASN A 489 -9.44 16.51 20.09
C ASN A 489 -10.43 16.83 21.23
#